data_AF-A0A413FCE7-F1
#
_entry.id   AF-A0A413FCE7-F1
#
_cell.length_a   1.000
_cell.length_b   1.000
_cell.length_c   1.000
_cell.angle_alpha   90.00
_cell.angle_beta   90.00
_cell.angle_gamma   90.00
#
_symmetry.space_group_name_H-M   'P 1'
#
loop_
_entity.id
_entity.type
_entity.pdbx_description
1 polymer ?
#
loop_
_entity_poly.entity_id
_entity_poly.type
_entity_poly.pdbx_seq_one_letter_code
_entity_poly.pdbx_strand_id
1 'polypeptide(L)'
;MDQENRIPLIGDKAPSFEAVTTQGPIKFPEDYAGKWVILFSHPADFTPVCTTEFMTFGSMIDEFKALNTELVGLSVDSIYSHIAWLRKIQELEWNGKKHINVTFPLIEDIRMEVANKYGMIQPGQSNTQAVRAVFVIDPNGVVRTILYYPLSTGRNFDEIKRIVLALQKADADACATPADWRPGDDVIVPTAGSCGVAKERMDNQNENQYCLDWFMCFRKESK
;
A
#
# COMPACT_ATOMS: atom_id res chain seq x y z
N MET A 1 27.65 -4.35 18.65
CA MET A 1 26.30 -4.95 18.76
C MET A 1 25.59 -4.55 17.50
N ASP A 2 25.57 -5.46 16.53
CA ASP A 2 24.90 -5.26 15.26
C ASP A 2 23.43 -4.97 15.58
N GLN A 3 22.99 -3.73 15.32
CA GLN A 3 21.57 -3.52 15.06
C GLN A 3 21.31 -4.31 13.78
N GLU A 4 20.84 -5.56 13.92
CA GLU A 4 20.14 -6.23 12.85
C GLU A 4 19.09 -5.25 12.35
N ASN A 5 19.29 -4.73 11.14
CA ASN A 5 18.31 -3.89 10.45
C ASN A 5 17.08 -4.77 10.20
N ARG A 6 16.20 -4.85 11.20
CA ARG A 6 14.92 -5.53 11.07
C ARG A 6 14.08 -4.74 10.08
N ILE A 7 13.42 -5.47 9.19
CA ILE A 7 12.41 -4.87 8.29
C ILE A 7 11.30 -4.21 9.12
N PRO A 8 10.66 -3.15 8.63
CA PRO A 8 9.53 -2.54 9.32
C PRO A 8 8.42 -3.57 9.54
N LEU A 9 7.81 -3.55 10.71
CA LEU A 9 6.65 -4.39 11.02
C LEU A 9 5.36 -3.57 10.91
N ILE A 10 4.24 -4.27 10.77
CA ILE A 10 2.92 -3.63 10.90
C ILE A 10 2.80 -3.06 12.32
N GLY A 11 2.41 -1.79 12.43
CA GLY A 11 2.34 -1.02 13.67
C GLY A 11 3.59 -0.20 13.98
N ASP A 12 4.72 -0.42 13.31
CA ASP A 12 5.90 0.44 13.44
C ASP A 12 5.67 1.79 12.74
N LYS A 13 6.34 2.84 13.24
CA LYS A 13 6.51 4.07 12.47
C LYS A 13 7.34 3.78 11.22
N ALA A 14 6.92 4.30 10.08
CA ALA A 14 7.65 4.15 8.84
C ALA A 14 9.05 4.78 8.98
N PRO A 15 10.13 4.04 8.68
CA PRO A 15 11.49 4.57 8.79
C PRO A 15 11.69 5.85 7.98
N SER A 16 12.20 6.90 8.61
CA SER A 16 12.40 8.16 7.91
C SER A 16 13.58 8.13 6.94
N PHE A 17 13.48 8.88 5.85
CA PHE A 17 14.57 9.11 4.90
C PHE A 17 14.37 10.41 4.13
N GLU A 18 15.45 10.95 3.59
CA GLU A 18 15.41 11.98 2.55
C GLU A 18 15.85 11.34 1.23
N ALA A 19 15.17 11.63 0.14
CA ALA A 19 15.46 11.02 -1.15
C ALA A 19 15.27 11.98 -2.32
N VAL A 20 16.06 11.79 -3.38
CA VAL A 20 15.87 12.46 -4.66
C VAL A 20 14.84 11.68 -5.47
N THR A 21 13.88 12.38 -6.06
CA THR A 21 12.83 11.76 -6.89
C THR A 21 12.62 12.50 -8.20
N THR A 22 11.88 11.89 -9.11
CA THR A 22 11.43 12.50 -10.37
C THR A 22 10.61 13.78 -10.19
N GLN A 23 10.05 14.03 -8.99
CA GLN A 23 9.29 15.24 -8.67
C GLN A 23 10.05 16.20 -7.73
N GLY A 24 11.36 15.98 -7.56
CA GLY A 24 12.20 16.74 -6.63
C GLY A 24 12.49 15.97 -5.34
N PRO A 25 13.26 16.57 -4.40
CA PRO A 25 13.60 15.93 -3.13
C PRO A 25 12.36 15.81 -2.23
N ILE A 26 12.31 14.73 -1.45
CA ILE A 26 11.26 14.48 -0.44
C ILE A 26 11.88 14.13 0.93
N LYS A 27 11.13 14.40 1.99
CA LYS A 27 11.37 13.96 3.37
C LYS A 27 10.26 13.01 3.79
N PHE A 28 10.56 11.72 3.81
CA PHE A 28 9.60 10.68 4.16
C PHE A 28 9.68 10.30 5.64
N PRO A 29 8.55 10.04 6.34
CA PRO A 29 7.17 10.24 5.91
C PRO A 29 6.64 11.67 6.15
N GLU A 30 7.48 12.61 6.60
CA GLU A 30 7.08 13.96 7.03
C GLU A 30 6.25 14.72 5.99
N ASP A 31 6.68 14.75 4.73
CA ASP A 31 6.01 15.45 3.62
C ASP A 31 4.60 14.90 3.32
N TYR A 32 4.27 13.74 3.86
CA TYR A 32 3.00 13.04 3.65
C TYR A 32 2.11 13.00 4.90
N ALA A 33 2.44 13.76 5.94
CA ALA A 33 1.64 13.83 7.16
C ALA A 33 0.16 14.15 6.85
N GLY A 34 -0.76 13.40 7.47
CA GLY A 34 -2.20 13.54 7.23
C GLY A 34 -2.73 12.82 5.98
N LYS A 35 -1.86 12.14 5.21
CA LYS A 35 -2.24 11.37 4.03
C LYS A 35 -1.85 9.90 4.18
N TRP A 36 -2.61 9.03 3.55
CA TRP A 36 -2.15 7.65 3.33
C TRP A 36 -1.04 7.65 2.28
N VAL A 37 -0.10 6.72 2.38
CA VAL A 37 0.95 6.56 1.37
C VAL A 37 1.14 5.10 1.00
N ILE A 38 1.25 4.83 -0.29
CA ILE A 38 1.72 3.57 -0.83
C ILE A 38 3.17 3.77 -1.29
N LEU A 39 4.12 3.30 -0.48
CA LEU A 39 5.53 3.20 -0.87
C LEU A 39 5.75 1.84 -1.52
N PHE A 40 6.18 1.81 -2.78
CA PHE A 40 6.34 0.56 -3.51
C PHE A 40 7.63 0.54 -4.32
N SER A 41 8.23 -0.64 -4.46
CA SER A 41 9.45 -0.81 -5.26
C SER A 41 9.21 -1.61 -6.53
N HIS A 42 10.12 -1.46 -7.50
CA HIS A 42 10.23 -2.34 -8.66
C HIS A 42 11.69 -2.72 -8.94
N PRO A 43 11.94 -3.87 -9.59
CA PRO A 43 13.29 -4.38 -9.81
C PRO A 43 14.22 -3.50 -10.67
N ALA A 44 13.71 -2.99 -11.78
CA ALA A 44 14.47 -2.16 -12.71
C ALA A 44 13.55 -1.45 -13.71
N ASP A 45 13.92 -0.24 -14.09
CA ASP A 45 13.40 0.49 -15.24
C ASP A 45 13.58 -0.31 -16.54
N PHE A 46 12.83 0.04 -17.59
CA PHE A 46 12.91 -0.60 -18.91
C PHE A 46 12.68 -2.12 -18.92
N THR A 47 12.01 -2.66 -17.89
CA THR A 47 11.59 -4.06 -17.85
C THR A 47 10.07 -4.19 -18.00
N PRO A 48 9.58 -5.26 -18.67
CA PRO A 48 8.18 -5.33 -19.11
C PRO A 48 7.18 -5.37 -17.96
N VAL A 49 7.40 -6.22 -16.94
CA VAL A 49 6.47 -6.32 -15.81
C VAL A 49 6.39 -4.97 -15.07
N CYS A 50 7.51 -4.33 -14.77
CA CYS A 50 7.54 -3.01 -14.12
C CYS A 50 6.80 -1.97 -14.96
N THR A 51 6.94 -2.02 -16.29
CA THR A 51 6.26 -1.09 -17.21
C THR A 51 4.75 -1.27 -17.12
N THR A 52 4.24 -2.51 -17.14
CA THR A 52 2.81 -2.77 -16.97
C THR A 52 2.26 -2.31 -15.61
N GLU A 53 3.06 -2.45 -14.56
CA GLU A 53 2.72 -1.99 -13.21
C GLU A 53 2.63 -0.46 -13.11
N PHE A 54 3.61 0.26 -13.65
CA PHE A 54 3.61 1.72 -13.67
C PHE A 54 2.51 2.29 -14.56
N MET A 55 2.23 1.66 -15.70
CA MET A 55 1.06 2.02 -16.51
C MET A 55 -0.24 1.86 -15.72
N THR A 56 -0.34 0.81 -14.90
CA THR A 56 -1.55 0.56 -14.10
C THR A 56 -1.70 1.56 -12.96
N PHE A 57 -0.68 1.75 -12.12
CA PHE A 57 -0.74 2.79 -11.08
C PHE A 57 -0.93 4.19 -11.67
N GLY A 58 -0.25 4.49 -12.79
CA GLY A 58 -0.37 5.76 -13.50
C GLY A 58 -1.80 6.06 -13.95
N SER A 59 -2.56 5.02 -14.35
CA SER A 59 -3.99 5.18 -14.69
C SER A 59 -4.90 5.38 -13.48
N MET A 60 -4.44 5.05 -12.26
CA MET A 60 -5.23 5.08 -11.03
C MET A 60 -4.86 6.26 -10.11
N ILE A 61 -3.99 7.17 -10.54
CA ILE A 61 -3.47 8.28 -9.71
C ILE A 61 -4.62 9.09 -9.10
N ASP A 62 -5.59 9.49 -9.91
CA ASP A 62 -6.70 10.33 -9.45
C ASP A 62 -7.65 9.57 -8.52
N GLU A 63 -7.77 8.25 -8.70
CA GLU A 63 -8.53 7.38 -7.79
C GLU A 63 -7.86 7.33 -6.40
N PHE A 64 -6.54 7.16 -6.33
CA PHE A 64 -5.83 7.17 -5.04
C PHE A 64 -5.84 8.55 -4.39
N LYS A 65 -5.71 9.63 -5.18
CA LYS A 65 -5.86 11.00 -4.66
C LYS A 65 -7.25 11.24 -4.05
N ALA A 66 -8.32 10.76 -4.70
CA ALA A 66 -9.67 10.86 -4.16
C ALA A 66 -9.84 10.09 -2.83
N LEU A 67 -9.00 9.08 -2.59
CA LEU A 67 -8.91 8.34 -1.33
C LEU A 67 -7.90 8.95 -0.34
N ASN A 68 -7.45 10.20 -0.53
CA ASN A 68 -6.41 10.84 0.29
C ASN A 68 -5.15 9.96 0.42
N THR A 69 -4.75 9.32 -0.67
CA THR A 69 -3.64 8.37 -0.74
C THR A 69 -2.63 8.79 -1.81
N GLU A 70 -1.37 8.93 -1.41
CA GLU A 70 -0.25 9.26 -2.29
C GLU A 70 0.51 8.00 -2.71
N LEU A 71 1.11 8.03 -3.89
CA LEU A 71 1.95 6.95 -4.40
C LEU A 71 3.41 7.41 -4.39
N VAL A 72 4.33 6.52 -3.99
CA VAL A 72 5.78 6.77 -4.05
C VAL A 72 6.46 5.50 -4.57
N GLY A 73 7.04 5.59 -5.76
CA GLY A 73 7.79 4.50 -6.37
C GLY A 73 9.26 4.50 -5.95
N LEU A 74 9.93 3.35 -6.06
CA LEU A 74 11.36 3.21 -5.79
C LEU A 74 11.99 2.15 -6.69
N SER A 75 13.18 2.45 -7.21
CA SER A 75 14.12 1.43 -7.68
C SER A 75 15.56 1.90 -7.46
N VAL A 76 16.52 1.04 -7.81
CA VAL A 76 17.94 1.32 -7.65
C VAL A 76 18.56 1.96 -8.90
N ASP A 77 17.75 2.27 -9.91
CA ASP A 77 18.20 2.96 -11.11
C ASP A 77 18.42 4.46 -10.85
N SER A 78 19.13 5.12 -11.77
CA SER A 78 19.38 6.56 -11.69
C SER A 78 18.16 7.40 -12.07
N ILE A 79 18.13 8.65 -11.63
CA ILE A 79 17.11 9.64 -11.94
C ILE A 79 16.96 9.86 -13.46
N TYR A 80 18.06 9.78 -14.20
CA TYR A 80 18.05 9.91 -15.66
C TYR A 80 17.36 8.72 -16.33
N SER A 81 17.57 7.51 -15.79
CA SER A 81 16.85 6.31 -16.22
C SER A 81 15.36 6.47 -15.99
N HIS A 82 14.97 6.90 -14.78
CA HIS A 82 13.57 7.12 -14.44
C HIS A 82 12.90 8.10 -15.40
N ILE A 83 13.50 9.26 -15.64
CA ILE A 83 12.94 10.28 -16.54
C ILE A 83 12.77 9.71 -17.97
N ALA A 84 13.79 9.02 -18.49
CA ALA A 84 13.72 8.43 -19.83
C ALA A 84 12.64 7.35 -19.91
N TRP A 85 12.53 6.51 -18.88
CA TRP A 85 11.56 5.42 -18.83
C TRP A 85 10.11 5.91 -18.68
N LEU A 86 9.86 6.87 -17.78
CA LEU A 86 8.54 7.47 -17.59
C LEU A 86 8.05 8.17 -18.86
N ARG A 87 8.93 8.86 -19.59
CA ARG A 87 8.61 9.43 -20.91
C ARG A 87 8.24 8.34 -21.91
N LYS A 88 8.96 7.21 -21.89
CA LYS A 88 8.64 6.09 -22.79
C LYS A 88 7.30 5.47 -22.47
N ILE A 89 6.94 5.32 -21.19
CA ILE A 89 5.63 4.82 -20.75
C ILE A 89 4.47 5.63 -21.37
N GLN A 90 4.62 6.96 -21.48
CA GLN A 90 3.60 7.83 -22.06
C GLN A 90 3.35 7.55 -23.55
N GLU A 91 4.32 6.96 -24.25
CA GLU A 91 4.21 6.59 -25.67
C GLU A 91 3.64 5.18 -25.88
N LEU A 92 3.53 4.37 -24.83
CA LEU A 92 3.11 2.97 -24.92
C LEU A 92 1.59 2.80 -24.80
N GLU A 93 1.11 1.70 -25.34
CA GLU A 93 -0.25 1.21 -25.17
C GLU A 93 -0.24 -0.25 -24.69
N TRP A 94 -1.00 -0.52 -23.62
CA TRP A 94 -1.14 -1.87 -23.09
C TRP A 94 -2.45 -2.01 -22.31
N ASN A 95 -3.22 -3.07 -22.59
CA ASN A 95 -4.46 -3.40 -21.85
C ASN A 95 -5.43 -2.20 -21.72
N GLY A 96 -5.65 -1.49 -22.85
CA GLY A 96 -6.51 -0.30 -22.93
C GLY A 96 -5.94 0.97 -22.30
N LYS A 97 -4.75 0.92 -21.69
CA LYS A 97 -4.06 2.07 -21.10
C LYS A 97 -3.15 2.69 -22.15
N LYS A 98 -3.37 3.97 -22.45
CA LYS A 98 -2.62 4.76 -23.43
C LYS A 98 -2.36 6.15 -22.87
N HIS A 99 -1.27 6.79 -23.31
CA HIS A 99 -0.90 8.15 -22.91
C HIS A 99 -0.83 8.33 -21.38
N ILE A 100 -0.37 7.30 -20.68
CA ILE A 100 -0.31 7.32 -19.22
C ILE A 100 0.80 8.29 -18.80
N ASN A 101 0.40 9.35 -18.09
CA ASN A 101 1.32 10.30 -17.50
C ASN A 101 1.57 9.95 -16.02
N VAL A 102 2.71 9.33 -15.75
CA VAL A 102 3.10 8.97 -14.38
C VAL A 102 3.64 10.22 -13.66
N THR A 103 2.85 10.74 -12.71
CA THR A 103 3.15 12.00 -12.01
C THR A 103 3.53 11.84 -10.54
N PHE A 104 3.43 10.62 -9.99
CA PHE A 104 3.93 10.36 -8.65
C PHE A 104 5.48 10.31 -8.62
N PRO A 105 6.10 10.64 -7.48
CA PRO A 105 7.55 10.56 -7.33
C PRO A 105 8.06 9.12 -7.47
N LEU A 106 9.14 8.97 -8.22
CA LEU A 106 9.96 7.77 -8.29
C LEU A 106 11.34 8.09 -7.70
N ILE A 107 11.66 7.43 -6.58
CA ILE A 107 12.91 7.57 -5.83
C ILE A 107 14.07 6.92 -6.60
N GLU A 108 15.16 7.70 -6.77
CA GLU A 108 16.48 7.19 -7.11
C GLU A 108 17.15 6.63 -5.85
N ASP A 109 17.33 5.31 -5.75
CA ASP A 109 18.00 4.66 -4.63
C ASP A 109 19.22 3.85 -5.07
N ILE A 110 20.14 4.48 -5.83
CA ILE A 110 21.36 3.83 -6.35
C ILE A 110 22.19 3.17 -5.24
N ARG A 111 22.18 3.75 -4.04
CA ARG A 111 22.93 3.24 -2.88
C ARG A 111 22.18 2.15 -2.11
N MET A 112 20.95 1.83 -2.50
CA MET A 112 20.07 0.86 -1.84
C MET A 112 19.80 1.20 -0.37
N GLU A 113 19.91 2.46 0.03
CA GLU A 113 19.77 2.87 1.43
C GLU A 113 18.31 2.73 1.88
N VAL A 114 17.38 3.20 1.06
CA VAL A 114 15.94 3.10 1.33
C VAL A 114 15.47 1.66 1.13
N ALA A 115 15.91 0.99 0.07
CA ALA A 115 15.59 -0.40 -0.23
C ALA A 115 16.02 -1.34 0.90
N ASN A 116 17.23 -1.18 1.46
CA ASN A 116 17.66 -1.99 2.60
C ASN A 116 16.89 -1.64 3.89
N LYS A 117 16.63 -0.36 4.15
CA LYS A 117 15.84 0.10 5.31
C LYS A 117 14.42 -0.47 5.34
N TYR A 118 13.85 -0.77 4.18
CA TYR A 118 12.53 -1.39 4.01
C TYR A 118 12.57 -2.87 3.63
N GLY A 119 13.73 -3.54 3.68
CA GLY A 119 13.83 -4.97 3.32
C GLY A 119 13.42 -5.31 1.89
N MET A 120 13.56 -4.36 0.97
CA MET A 120 13.21 -4.51 -0.44
C MET A 120 14.31 -5.23 -1.22
N ILE A 121 15.55 -5.30 -0.71
CA ILE A 121 16.59 -6.19 -1.23
C ILE A 121 16.48 -7.52 -0.51
N GLN A 122 16.15 -8.59 -1.23
CA GLN A 122 16.04 -9.93 -0.66
C GLN A 122 17.13 -10.83 -1.26
N PRO A 123 18.16 -11.23 -0.49
CA PRO A 123 19.33 -11.92 -1.03
C PRO A 123 19.04 -13.23 -1.77
N GLY A 124 17.94 -13.91 -1.40
CA GLY A 124 17.46 -15.12 -2.10
C GLY A 124 16.78 -14.85 -3.45
N GLN A 125 16.61 -13.58 -3.84
CA GLN A 125 16.01 -13.15 -5.11
C GLN A 125 17.01 -12.35 -5.95
N SER A 126 17.61 -11.31 -5.36
CA SER A 126 18.63 -10.48 -6.01
C SER A 126 19.38 -9.63 -4.97
N ASN A 127 20.66 -9.37 -5.22
CA ASN A 127 21.49 -8.47 -4.42
C ASN A 127 21.59 -7.06 -5.02
N THR A 128 21.05 -6.85 -6.23
CA THR A 128 21.20 -5.60 -6.99
C THR A 128 19.87 -5.09 -7.53
N GLN A 129 18.76 -5.69 -7.14
CA GLN A 129 17.41 -5.29 -7.56
C GLN A 129 16.46 -5.42 -6.39
N ALA A 130 15.59 -4.42 -6.24
CA ALA A 130 14.50 -4.51 -5.28
C ALA A 130 13.48 -5.57 -5.73
N VAL A 131 12.94 -6.34 -4.80
CA VAL A 131 11.72 -7.11 -5.03
C VAL A 131 10.53 -6.16 -5.19
N ARG A 132 9.37 -6.67 -5.59
CA ARG A 132 8.14 -5.87 -5.76
C ARG A 132 7.45 -5.70 -4.41
N ALA A 133 8.01 -4.84 -3.56
CA ALA A 133 7.46 -4.56 -2.25
C ALA A 133 6.37 -3.49 -2.32
N VAL A 134 5.42 -3.54 -1.38
CA VAL A 134 4.39 -2.52 -1.16
C VAL A 134 4.23 -2.31 0.34
N PHE A 135 4.30 -1.05 0.77
CA PHE A 135 4.00 -0.61 2.12
C PHE A 135 2.81 0.34 2.06
N VAL A 136 1.73 -0.01 2.74
CA VAL A 136 0.60 0.89 2.97
C VAL A 136 0.79 1.54 4.33
N ILE A 137 0.92 2.87 4.34
CA ILE A 137 1.27 3.69 5.50
C ILE A 137 0.13 4.66 5.75
N ASP A 138 -0.29 4.80 7.01
CA ASP A 138 -1.43 5.63 7.38
C ASP A 138 -1.07 7.12 7.58
N PRO A 139 -2.06 8.01 7.78
CA PRO A 139 -1.85 9.44 8.00
C PRO A 139 -0.96 9.81 9.18
N ASN A 140 -0.74 8.88 10.11
CA ASN A 140 0.14 9.05 11.27
C ASN A 140 1.55 8.51 11.00
N GLY A 141 1.85 8.08 9.77
CA GLY A 141 3.13 7.49 9.40
C GLY A 141 3.34 6.10 9.98
N VAL A 142 2.27 5.33 10.25
CA VAL A 142 2.36 3.95 10.75
C VAL A 142 2.19 2.96 9.60
N VAL A 143 3.02 1.91 9.57
CA VAL A 143 2.91 0.84 8.57
C VAL A 143 1.70 -0.04 8.89
N ARG A 144 0.79 -0.20 7.93
CA ARG A 144 -0.48 -0.92 8.10
C ARG A 144 -0.53 -2.25 7.33
N THR A 145 0.10 -2.30 6.16
CA THR A 145 0.18 -3.52 5.35
C THR A 145 1.51 -3.57 4.62
N ILE A 146 2.06 -4.78 4.50
CA ILE A 146 3.29 -5.06 3.76
C ILE A 146 3.03 -6.22 2.81
N LEU A 147 3.37 -6.05 1.52
CA LEU A 147 3.32 -7.11 0.52
C LEU A 147 4.71 -7.24 -0.12
N TYR A 148 5.19 -8.46 -0.29
CA TYR A 148 6.41 -8.75 -1.05
C TYR A 148 6.11 -9.74 -2.17
N TYR A 149 6.24 -9.26 -3.40
CA TYR A 149 6.13 -10.09 -4.61
C TYR A 149 7.53 -10.35 -5.18
N PRO A 150 7.80 -11.55 -5.73
CA PRO A 150 9.05 -11.82 -6.41
C PRO A 150 9.14 -11.03 -7.72
N LEU A 151 10.34 -11.00 -8.32
CA LEU A 151 10.60 -10.30 -9.57
C LEU A 151 9.69 -10.76 -10.72
N SER A 152 9.31 -12.04 -10.72
CA SER A 152 8.56 -12.71 -11.79
C SER A 152 7.04 -12.44 -11.77
N THR A 153 6.49 -11.86 -10.70
CA THR A 153 5.04 -11.77 -10.53
C THR A 153 4.59 -10.31 -10.42
N GLY A 154 3.85 -9.83 -11.42
CA GLY A 154 3.19 -8.52 -11.36
C GLY A 154 2.12 -8.48 -10.28
N ARG A 155 1.99 -7.33 -9.60
CA ARG A 155 1.04 -7.11 -8.50
C ARG A 155 -0.39 -6.90 -9.00
N ASN A 156 -1.34 -7.18 -8.10
CA ASN A 156 -2.74 -6.84 -8.29
C ASN A 156 -3.05 -5.47 -7.68
N PHE A 157 -3.25 -4.45 -8.51
CA PHE A 157 -3.53 -3.08 -8.07
C PHE A 157 -4.95 -2.87 -7.54
N ASP A 158 -5.90 -3.69 -7.97
CA ASP A 158 -7.25 -3.72 -7.39
C ASP A 158 -7.19 -4.15 -5.92
N GLU A 159 -6.34 -5.12 -5.60
CA GLU A 159 -6.14 -5.56 -4.21
C GLU A 159 -5.47 -4.48 -3.36
N ILE A 160 -4.46 -3.78 -3.89
CA ILE A 160 -3.81 -2.67 -3.19
C ILE A 160 -4.84 -1.57 -2.88
N LYS A 161 -5.70 -1.22 -3.85
CA LYS A 161 -6.80 -0.28 -3.64
C LYS A 161 -7.81 -0.78 -2.60
N ARG A 162 -8.20 -2.06 -2.68
CA ARG A 162 -9.14 -2.69 -1.73
C ARG A 162 -8.59 -2.65 -0.30
N ILE A 163 -7.30 -2.91 -0.11
CA ILE A 163 -6.63 -2.81 1.20
C ILE A 163 -6.74 -1.39 1.75
N VAL A 164 -6.44 -0.36 0.96
CA VAL A 164 -6.57 1.04 1.42
C VAL A 164 -8.00 1.34 1.84
N LEU A 165 -8.99 0.97 1.03
CA LEU A 165 -10.40 1.16 1.34
C LEU A 165 -10.82 0.43 2.62
N ALA A 166 -10.37 -0.81 2.81
CA ALA A 166 -10.67 -1.62 3.98
C ALA A 166 -10.05 -1.03 5.26
N LEU A 167 -8.81 -0.57 5.18
CA LEU A 167 -8.12 0.08 6.31
C LEU A 167 -8.78 1.41 6.68
N GLN A 168 -9.13 2.23 5.68
CA GLN A 168 -9.84 3.49 5.91
C GLN A 168 -11.22 3.25 6.52
N LYS A 169 -11.96 2.24 6.04
CA LYS A 169 -13.26 1.85 6.61
C LYS A 169 -13.11 1.38 8.06
N ALA A 170 -12.15 0.51 8.34
CA ALA A 170 -11.88 0.00 9.67
C ALA A 170 -11.57 1.13 10.66
N ASP A 171 -10.73 2.08 10.25
CA ASP A 171 -10.35 3.22 11.08
C ASP A 171 -11.50 4.20 11.30
N ALA A 172 -12.28 4.52 10.24
CA ALA A 172 -13.39 5.47 10.31
C ALA A 172 -14.55 4.95 11.17
N ASP A 173 -14.85 3.66 11.06
CA ASP A 173 -16.05 3.06 11.65
C ASP A 173 -15.78 2.24 12.91
N ALA A 174 -14.51 2.15 13.33
CA ALA A 174 -14.03 1.29 14.42
C ALA A 174 -14.53 -0.16 14.27
N CYS A 175 -14.41 -0.71 13.06
CA CYS A 175 -14.86 -2.06 12.71
C CYS A 175 -13.71 -2.92 12.15
N ALA A 176 -13.98 -4.20 11.94
CA ALA A 176 -13.11 -5.08 11.16
C ALA A 176 -13.76 -5.43 9.81
N THR A 177 -12.96 -5.73 8.79
CA THR A 177 -13.46 -6.18 7.48
C THR A 177 -13.32 -7.71 7.39
N PRO A 178 -14.35 -8.44 6.94
CA PRO A 178 -14.27 -9.89 6.77
C PRO A 178 -13.34 -10.29 5.61
N ALA A 179 -13.10 -11.60 5.48
CA ALA A 179 -12.41 -12.16 4.33
C ALA A 179 -13.12 -11.74 3.03
N ASP A 180 -12.32 -11.44 2.00
CA ASP A 180 -12.78 -11.01 0.67
C ASP A 180 -13.64 -9.73 0.61
N TRP A 181 -13.72 -8.97 1.72
CA TRP A 181 -14.53 -7.76 1.82
C TRP A 181 -14.27 -6.75 0.70
N ARG A 182 -15.35 -6.24 0.11
CA ARG A 182 -15.40 -5.12 -0.83
C ARG A 182 -16.24 -3.97 -0.26
N PRO A 183 -16.03 -2.73 -0.74
CA PRO A 183 -16.90 -1.61 -0.38
C PRO A 183 -18.38 -1.96 -0.61
N GLY A 184 -19.20 -1.77 0.43
CA GLY A 184 -20.63 -2.11 0.44
C GLY A 184 -20.96 -3.48 1.05
N ASP A 185 -19.96 -4.32 1.33
CA ASP A 185 -20.15 -5.54 2.12
C ASP A 185 -20.23 -5.22 3.62
N ASP A 186 -20.93 -6.07 4.36
CA ASP A 186 -21.07 -5.98 5.81
C ASP A 186 -19.71 -6.01 6.53
N VAL A 187 -19.63 -5.31 7.65
CA VAL A 187 -18.41 -5.25 8.48
C VAL A 187 -18.57 -6.00 9.78
N ILE A 188 -17.46 -6.50 10.34
CA ILE A 188 -17.43 -7.20 11.62
C ILE A 188 -17.44 -6.18 12.76
N VAL A 189 -18.34 -6.37 13.70
CA VAL A 189 -18.38 -5.63 14.96
C VAL A 189 -17.25 -6.14 15.86
N PRO A 190 -16.45 -5.27 16.50
CA PRO A 190 -15.36 -5.69 17.40
C PRO A 190 -15.82 -6.76 18.40
N THR A 191 -14.95 -7.69 18.77
CA THR A 191 -15.32 -8.83 19.63
C THR A 191 -15.73 -8.38 21.05
N ALA A 192 -16.61 -9.14 21.67
CA ALA A 192 -16.96 -8.92 23.07
C ALA A 192 -15.78 -9.31 23.97
N GLY A 193 -15.24 -8.35 24.73
CA GLY A 193 -14.07 -8.56 25.60
C GLY A 193 -14.35 -9.23 26.95
N SER A 194 -15.61 -9.54 27.27
CA SER A 194 -16.00 -10.20 28.53
C SER A 194 -17.30 -10.98 28.40
N CYS A 195 -17.56 -11.92 29.32
CA CYS A 195 -18.80 -12.72 29.32
C CYS A 195 -20.07 -11.86 29.47
N GLY A 196 -20.00 -10.76 30.23
CA GLY A 196 -21.11 -9.81 30.37
C GLY A 196 -21.46 -9.15 29.03
N VAL A 197 -20.45 -8.62 28.34
CA VAL A 197 -20.62 -7.99 27.02
C VAL A 197 -21.08 -9.00 25.97
N ALA A 198 -20.60 -10.25 26.03
CA ALA A 198 -21.04 -11.33 25.15
C ALA A 198 -22.54 -11.63 25.33
N LYS A 199 -23.00 -11.70 26.59
CA LYS A 199 -24.42 -11.88 26.90
C LYS A 199 -25.26 -10.69 26.45
N GLU A 200 -24.88 -9.48 26.83
CA GLU A 200 -25.61 -8.26 26.45
C GLU A 200 -25.74 -8.10 24.94
N ARG A 201 -24.71 -8.46 24.19
CA ARG A 201 -24.71 -8.45 22.73
C ARG A 201 -25.73 -9.40 22.12
N MET A 202 -25.87 -10.60 22.69
CA MET A 202 -26.84 -11.58 22.22
C MET A 202 -28.26 -11.22 22.65
N ASP A 203 -28.42 -10.60 23.82
CA ASP A 203 -29.71 -10.15 24.36
C ASP A 203 -30.23 -8.88 23.65
N ASN A 204 -29.35 -8.02 23.13
CA ASN A 204 -29.68 -6.70 22.54
C ASN A 204 -29.29 -6.56 21.07
N GLN A 205 -29.80 -7.45 20.20
CA GLN A 205 -29.62 -7.29 18.76
C GLN A 205 -30.51 -6.17 18.19
N ASN A 206 -29.98 -5.38 17.25
CA ASN A 206 -30.72 -4.36 16.51
C ASN A 206 -30.87 -4.73 15.04
N GLU A 207 -31.80 -4.10 14.31
CA GLU A 207 -32.11 -4.44 12.91
C GLU A 207 -30.93 -4.25 11.94
N ASN A 208 -30.00 -3.37 12.30
CA ASN A 208 -28.80 -3.02 11.53
C ASN A 208 -27.62 -3.97 11.79
N GLN A 209 -27.79 -4.98 12.65
CA GLN A 209 -26.78 -5.96 12.99
C GLN A 209 -27.37 -7.37 12.89
N TYR A 210 -26.52 -8.36 12.65
CA TYR A 210 -26.85 -9.76 12.88
C TYR A 210 -25.65 -10.48 13.49
N CYS A 211 -25.92 -11.51 14.29
CA CYS A 211 -24.89 -12.32 14.91
C CYS A 211 -25.12 -13.78 14.56
N LEU A 212 -24.07 -14.44 14.09
CA LEU A 212 -24.06 -15.90 13.99
C LEU A 212 -23.74 -16.53 15.35
N ASP A 213 -22.94 -15.84 16.16
CA ASP A 213 -22.64 -16.16 17.55
C ASP A 213 -22.15 -14.89 18.27
N TRP A 214 -21.95 -14.93 19.59
CA TRP A 214 -21.55 -13.78 20.42
C TRP A 214 -20.22 -13.14 19.97
N PHE A 215 -19.31 -13.93 19.42
CA PHE A 215 -18.01 -13.48 18.91
C PHE A 215 -18.05 -13.11 17.42
N MET A 216 -19.16 -13.42 16.72
CA MET A 216 -19.27 -13.32 15.27
C MET A 216 -20.51 -12.52 14.90
N CYS A 217 -20.40 -11.20 15.02
CA CYS A 217 -21.46 -10.25 14.71
C CYS A 217 -21.03 -9.30 13.61
N PHE A 218 -22.00 -8.93 12.78
CA PHE A 218 -21.82 -8.10 11.59
C PHE A 218 -22.78 -6.94 11.62
N ARG A 219 -22.29 -5.75 11.27
CA ARG A 219 -23.10 -4.57 11.01
C ARG A 219 -23.41 -4.52 9.51
N LYS A 220 -24.68 -4.40 9.18
CA LYS A 220 -25.16 -4.31 7.80
C LYS A 220 -24.76 -2.96 7.21
N GLU A 221 -24.15 -2.99 6.03
CA GLU A 221 -23.84 -1.76 5.29
C GLU A 221 -24.99 -1.44 4.33
N SER A 222 -25.42 -0.18 4.33
CA SER A 222 -26.46 0.31 3.41
C SER A 222 -25.87 0.37 2.00
N LYS A 223 -26.48 -0.35 1.06
CA LYS A 223 -26.13 -0.27 -0.37
C LYS A 223 -26.64 1.01 -1.03
#